data_AF-A0A955T9X4-F1
#
_entry.id   AF-A0A955T9X4-F1
#
_cell.length_a   1.000
_cell.length_b   1.000
_cell.length_c   1.000
_cell.angle_alpha   90.00
_cell.angle_beta   90.00
_cell.angle_gamma   90.00
#
_symmetry.space_group_name_H-M   'P 1'
#
loop_
_entity.id
_entity.type
_entity.pdbx_description
1 polymer ?
#
loop_
_entity_poly.entity_id
_entity_poly.type
_entity_poly.pdbx_seq_one_letter_code
_entity_poly.pdbx_strand_id
1 'polypeptide(L)'
;MNDQAKNSQSGFTLVEILLAITIFVLIIGSIYASLFAGVNALSAGQESMEIYQTARAGMNRILKDLRKALSPASFPYEEEEEMLDQLDADFYGGYMEEDDEDLQLVFKGSSTQFECAIRQDTSDEDGPSMDVRQIRYRMGEDEENTVVKEIFRSILIARLEDTLRRRHEKQHGPESYFAPNASSGYFEDPIVQTVCDGVEKIEFAYYNGFEWQTSWDSEQIVINDFSQDLEDDLLQDEDEEKVGLPQLVRVTMTLKNGIVMEAATDVPGSDLNVLGQIAQESDFGSSFRNSLNRLDRLRMRASDRGYSRSSGRRNRFY
;
A
#
# COMPACT_ATOMS: atom_id res chain seq x y z
N MET A 1 61.03 59.59 -57.32
CA MET A 1 60.63 60.03 -55.97
C MET A 1 59.51 59.11 -55.51
N ASN A 2 59.82 58.15 -54.64
CA ASN A 2 58.81 57.40 -53.92
C ASN A 2 59.44 57.06 -52.56
N ASP A 3 59.01 57.79 -51.53
CA ASP A 3 59.46 57.65 -50.15
C ASP A 3 59.09 56.26 -49.64
N GLN A 4 60.10 55.47 -49.31
CA GLN A 4 59.90 54.25 -48.54
C GLN A 4 59.60 54.64 -47.10
N ALA A 5 58.33 54.51 -46.71
CA ALA A 5 57.88 54.59 -45.34
C ALA A 5 58.63 53.56 -44.49
N LYS A 6 59.49 54.06 -43.61
CA LYS A 6 60.33 53.29 -42.70
C LYS A 6 59.43 52.68 -41.61
N ASN A 7 59.00 51.44 -41.83
CA ASN A 7 58.23 50.66 -40.85
C ASN A 7 59.12 50.32 -39.64
N SER A 8 59.01 51.10 -38.58
CA SER A 8 59.58 50.79 -37.27
C SER A 8 58.76 49.67 -36.61
N GLN A 9 59.20 48.43 -36.78
CA GLN A 9 58.70 47.30 -36.01
C GLN A 9 59.23 47.41 -34.57
N SER A 10 58.46 48.05 -33.69
CA SER A 10 58.69 47.99 -32.24
C SER A 10 58.39 46.58 -31.76
N GLY A 11 59.40 45.86 -31.28
CA GLY A 11 59.20 44.59 -30.57
C GLY A 11 58.46 44.81 -29.25
N PHE A 12 57.65 43.83 -28.85
CA PHE A 12 56.93 43.87 -27.58
C PHE A 12 57.90 43.98 -26.40
N THR A 13 57.55 44.82 -25.43
CA THR A 13 58.34 44.92 -24.20
C THR A 13 58.05 43.74 -23.28
N LEU A 14 59.04 43.30 -22.51
CA LEU A 14 58.88 42.21 -21.54
C LEU A 14 57.75 42.49 -20.52
N VAL A 15 57.56 43.77 -20.16
CA VAL A 15 56.50 44.24 -19.26
C VAL A 15 55.11 44.03 -19.87
N GLU A 16 54.97 44.28 -21.16
CA GLU A 16 53.70 44.15 -21.88
C GLU A 16 53.25 42.70 -22.00
N ILE A 17 54.19 41.78 -22.20
CA ILE A 17 53.93 40.33 -22.18
C ILE A 17 53.50 39.89 -20.77
N LEU A 18 54.18 40.37 -19.73
CA LEU A 18 53.84 40.02 -18.34
C LEU A 18 52.43 40.52 -17.96
N LEU A 19 52.08 41.74 -18.37
CA LEU A 19 50.76 42.33 -18.15
C LEU A 19 49.67 41.60 -18.96
N ALA A 20 49.95 41.22 -20.20
CA ALA A 20 49.02 40.44 -21.01
C ALA A 20 48.75 39.07 -20.37
N ILE A 21 49.79 38.38 -19.89
CA ILE A 21 49.66 37.08 -19.22
C ILE A 21 48.88 37.21 -17.91
N THR A 22 49.13 38.24 -17.10
CA THR A 22 48.37 38.42 -15.84
C THR A 22 46.90 38.69 -16.09
N ILE A 23 46.55 39.57 -17.03
CA ILE A 23 45.15 39.81 -17.41
C ILE A 23 44.51 38.53 -17.96
N PHE A 24 45.23 37.78 -18.80
CA PHE A 24 44.74 36.53 -19.38
C PHE A 24 44.44 35.48 -18.30
N VAL A 25 45.34 35.30 -17.34
CA VAL A 25 45.13 34.38 -16.20
C VAL A 25 43.93 34.81 -15.36
N LEU A 26 43.75 36.11 -15.12
CA LEU A 26 42.59 36.63 -14.39
C LEU A 26 41.28 36.34 -15.13
N ILE A 27 41.24 36.56 -16.44
CA ILE A 27 40.06 36.29 -17.28
C ILE A 27 39.74 34.79 -17.25
N ILE A 28 40.72 33.93 -17.53
CA ILE A 28 40.52 32.47 -17.49
C ILE A 28 40.08 32.01 -16.11
N GLY A 29 40.68 32.53 -15.04
CA GLY A 29 40.30 32.23 -13.67
C GLY A 29 38.83 32.55 -13.39
N SER A 30 38.36 33.72 -13.85
CA SER A 30 36.95 34.11 -13.69
C SER A 30 35.98 33.22 -14.47
N ILE A 31 36.33 32.86 -15.72
CA ILE A 31 35.54 31.96 -16.56
C ILE A 31 35.47 30.57 -15.91
N TYR A 32 36.61 30.06 -15.44
CA TYR A 32 36.70 28.76 -14.80
C TYR A 32 35.88 28.71 -13.51
N ALA A 33 35.98 29.74 -12.66
CA ALA A 33 35.17 29.83 -11.44
C ALA A 33 33.66 29.87 -11.75
N SER A 34 33.25 30.65 -12.75
CA SER A 34 31.86 30.72 -13.18
C SER A 34 31.35 29.39 -13.73
N LEU A 35 32.15 28.69 -14.55
CA LEU A 35 31.81 27.39 -15.10
C LEU A 35 31.65 26.35 -13.99
N PHE A 36 32.62 26.32 -13.07
CA PHE A 36 32.61 25.38 -11.94
C PHE A 36 31.40 25.60 -11.02
N ALA A 37 31.08 26.86 -10.71
CA ALA A 37 29.87 27.19 -9.96
C ALA A 37 28.60 26.74 -10.68
N GLY A 38 28.51 26.94 -12.00
CA GLY A 38 27.38 26.50 -12.82
C GLY A 38 27.22 24.98 -12.85
N VAL A 39 28.31 24.24 -13.01
CA VAL A 39 28.29 22.77 -13.01
C VAL A 39 27.85 22.23 -11.65
N ASN A 40 28.40 22.74 -10.55
CA ASN A 40 28.02 22.30 -9.21
C ASN A 40 26.55 22.59 -8.90
N ALA A 41 26.05 23.76 -9.29
CA ALA A 41 24.64 24.12 -9.13
C ALA A 41 23.73 23.19 -9.95
N LEU A 42 24.15 22.83 -11.16
CA LEU A 42 23.40 21.90 -12.02
C LEU A 42 23.39 20.49 -11.44
N SER A 43 24.52 19.98 -10.96
CA SER A 43 24.60 18.67 -10.30
C SER A 43 23.74 18.60 -9.03
N ALA A 44 23.80 19.61 -8.16
CA ALA A 44 22.95 19.69 -6.97
C ALA A 44 21.44 19.78 -7.32
N GLY A 45 21.12 20.47 -8.41
CA GLY A 45 19.76 20.55 -8.95
C GLY A 45 19.27 19.21 -9.50
N GLN A 46 20.13 18.45 -10.17
CA GLN A 46 19.80 17.11 -10.69
C GLN A 46 19.48 16.13 -9.56
N GLU A 47 20.34 16.05 -8.54
CA GLU A 47 20.12 15.18 -7.37
C GLU A 47 18.80 15.54 -6.65
N SER A 48 18.55 16.84 -6.43
CA SER A 48 17.31 17.30 -5.81
C SER A 48 16.06 16.95 -6.64
N MET A 49 16.18 16.99 -7.96
CA MET A 49 15.08 16.64 -8.87
C MET A 49 14.79 15.13 -8.85
N GLU A 50 15.82 14.29 -8.80
CA GLU A 50 15.67 12.83 -8.73
C GLU A 50 14.96 12.41 -7.44
N ILE A 51 15.38 12.98 -6.29
CA ILE A 51 14.74 12.73 -4.99
C ILE A 51 13.26 13.15 -5.03
N TYR A 52 12.97 14.36 -5.54
CA TYR A 52 11.61 14.85 -5.62
C TYR A 52 10.71 14.00 -6.52
N GLN A 53 11.20 13.57 -7.69
CA GLN A 53 10.42 12.72 -8.60
C GLN A 53 10.10 11.36 -7.99
N THR A 54 11.10 10.74 -7.35
CA THR A 54 10.95 9.45 -6.68
C THR A 54 9.94 9.54 -5.54
N ALA A 55 10.07 10.56 -4.69
CA ALA A 55 9.12 10.81 -3.62
C ALA A 55 7.71 11.11 -4.12
N ARG A 56 7.56 11.88 -5.21
CA ARG A 56 6.26 12.14 -5.83
C ARG A 56 5.60 10.87 -6.37
N ALA A 57 6.37 10.00 -7.01
CA ALA A 57 5.86 8.71 -7.48
C ALA A 57 5.42 7.82 -6.30
N GLY A 58 6.22 7.78 -5.23
CA GLY A 58 5.88 7.07 -4.00
C GLY A 58 4.62 7.60 -3.32
N MET A 59 4.52 8.93 -3.15
CA MET A 59 3.33 9.61 -2.62
C MET A 59 2.07 9.24 -3.42
N ASN A 60 2.13 9.33 -4.76
CA ASN A 60 1.01 8.96 -5.61
C ASN A 60 0.61 7.49 -5.46
N ARG A 61 1.57 6.60 -5.21
CA ARG A 61 1.30 5.18 -4.96
C ARG A 61 0.56 4.98 -3.63
N ILE A 62 0.98 5.68 -2.56
CA ILE A 62 0.28 5.66 -1.26
C ILE A 62 -1.16 6.15 -1.42
N LEU A 63 -1.34 7.32 -2.06
CA LEU A 63 -2.68 7.89 -2.26
C LEU A 63 -3.58 6.97 -3.10
N LYS A 64 -3.01 6.30 -4.10
CA LYS A 64 -3.74 5.32 -4.92
C LYS A 64 -4.20 4.11 -4.10
N ASP A 65 -3.39 3.65 -3.16
CA ASP A 65 -3.75 2.52 -2.29
C ASP A 65 -4.75 2.94 -1.21
N LEU A 66 -4.64 4.16 -0.66
CA LEU A 66 -5.65 4.75 0.24
C LEU A 66 -7.03 4.85 -0.42
N ARG A 67 -7.09 5.25 -1.69
CA ARG A 67 -8.35 5.27 -2.47
C ARG A 67 -8.97 3.89 -2.72
N LYS A 68 -8.20 2.82 -2.49
CA LYS A 68 -8.64 1.43 -2.64
C LYS A 68 -8.90 0.76 -1.30
N ALA A 69 -8.79 1.51 -0.19
CA ALA A 69 -9.04 0.96 1.12
C ALA A 69 -10.49 0.48 1.21
N LEU A 70 -10.65 -0.72 1.75
CA LEU A 70 -11.94 -1.35 1.96
C LEU A 70 -12.40 -1.08 3.40
N SER A 71 -13.66 -0.73 3.55
CA SER A 71 -14.35 -0.62 4.85
C SER A 71 -14.65 -2.01 5.42
N PRO A 72 -14.72 -2.20 6.74
CA PRO A 72 -15.34 -3.39 7.35
C PRO A 72 -16.70 -3.75 6.72
N ALA A 73 -17.52 -2.74 6.41
CA ALA A 73 -18.84 -2.90 5.78
C ALA A 73 -18.79 -3.36 4.30
N SER A 74 -17.60 -3.45 3.70
CA SER A 74 -17.46 -3.80 2.29
C SER A 74 -17.61 -5.29 2.02
N PHE A 75 -17.77 -6.15 3.02
CA PHE A 75 -18.19 -7.51 2.68
C PHE A 75 -19.71 -7.54 2.54
N PRO A 76 -20.24 -8.06 1.41
CA PRO A 76 -21.67 -8.25 1.29
C PRO A 76 -22.09 -9.25 2.35
N TYR A 77 -22.70 -8.74 3.43
CA TYR A 77 -23.64 -9.51 4.21
C TYR A 77 -24.83 -9.70 3.27
N GLU A 78 -25.00 -10.91 2.70
CA GLU A 78 -26.22 -11.22 1.97
C GLU A 78 -27.38 -11.27 2.99
N GLU A 79 -27.98 -10.11 3.25
CA GLU A 79 -29.34 -10.02 3.79
C GLU A 79 -30.32 -10.39 2.68
N GLU A 80 -30.42 -11.69 2.34
CA GLU A 80 -31.61 -12.21 1.66
C GLU A 80 -31.69 -13.74 1.84
N GLU A 81 -32.03 -14.12 3.07
CA GLU A 81 -32.44 -15.48 3.41
C GLU A 81 -33.96 -15.63 3.24
N GLU A 82 -34.49 -15.41 2.03
CA GLU A 82 -35.82 -15.93 1.67
C GLU A 82 -35.80 -16.53 0.26
N MET A 83 -35.75 -17.87 0.19
CA MET A 83 -36.03 -18.72 -0.98
C MET A 83 -34.89 -19.17 -1.91
N LEU A 84 -33.69 -19.48 -1.39
CA LEU A 84 -32.80 -20.43 -2.10
C LEU A 84 -32.89 -21.81 -1.43
N ASP A 85 -33.28 -22.81 -2.22
CA ASP A 85 -33.44 -24.20 -1.80
C ASP A 85 -32.24 -24.68 -0.97
N GLN A 86 -32.54 -25.48 0.06
CA GLN A 86 -31.65 -26.07 1.08
C GLN A 86 -30.45 -26.89 0.55
N LEU A 87 -30.17 -26.88 -0.76
CA LEU A 87 -29.11 -27.65 -1.39
C LEU A 87 -27.88 -26.84 -1.79
N ASP A 88 -27.93 -25.50 -1.80
CA ASP A 88 -26.75 -24.65 -2.13
C ASP A 88 -26.38 -23.59 -1.07
N ALA A 89 -27.22 -23.36 -0.04
CA ALA A 89 -26.90 -22.48 1.09
C ALA A 89 -25.68 -22.97 1.91
N ASP A 90 -25.42 -24.27 1.89
CA ASP A 90 -24.30 -24.92 2.58
C ASP A 90 -22.92 -24.58 2.02
N PHE A 91 -22.84 -24.05 0.80
CA PHE A 91 -21.56 -23.84 0.09
C PHE A 91 -20.98 -22.42 0.26
N TYR A 92 -21.79 -21.40 0.61
CA TYR A 92 -21.31 -20.00 0.62
C TYR A 92 -21.79 -19.05 1.72
N GLY A 93 -22.72 -19.42 2.61
CA GLY A 93 -23.34 -18.45 3.53
C GLY A 93 -23.36 -18.90 4.99
N GLY A 94 -22.23 -19.25 5.57
CA GLY A 94 -22.13 -19.19 7.03
C GLY A 94 -21.88 -17.74 7.41
N TYR A 95 -22.82 -17.12 8.12
CA TYR A 95 -22.70 -15.81 8.75
C TYR A 95 -21.25 -15.59 9.22
N MET A 96 -20.72 -14.37 9.03
CA MET A 96 -19.69 -13.93 9.96
C MET A 96 -20.43 -13.90 11.30
N GLU A 97 -20.15 -14.84 12.20
CA GLU A 97 -20.40 -14.52 13.60
C GLU A 97 -19.60 -13.24 13.82
N GLU A 98 -20.24 -12.21 14.40
CA GLU A 98 -19.57 -10.93 14.70
C GLU A 98 -18.24 -11.14 15.46
N ASP A 99 -18.10 -12.31 16.08
CA ASP A 99 -16.98 -12.77 16.89
C ASP A 99 -15.78 -13.34 16.11
N ASP A 100 -15.84 -13.57 14.79
CA ASP A 100 -14.66 -13.99 14.00
C ASP A 100 -13.76 -12.77 13.73
N GLU A 101 -13.17 -12.20 14.80
CA GLU A 101 -12.27 -11.03 14.82
C GLU A 101 -11.19 -11.12 13.73
N ASP A 102 -10.73 -12.34 13.46
CA ASP A 102 -9.69 -12.61 12.48
C ASP A 102 -10.11 -12.19 11.07
N LEU A 103 -11.38 -12.20 10.65
CA LEU A 103 -11.74 -11.89 9.26
C LEU A 103 -12.18 -10.43 9.03
N GLN A 104 -12.21 -9.62 10.10
CA GLN A 104 -12.63 -8.22 10.00
C GLN A 104 -11.59 -7.39 9.21
N LEU A 105 -12.08 -6.55 8.31
CA LEU A 105 -11.22 -5.56 7.65
C LEU A 105 -11.02 -4.40 8.59
N VAL A 106 -9.76 -4.05 8.82
CA VAL A 106 -9.39 -3.00 9.76
C VAL A 106 -8.66 -1.89 9.04
N PHE A 107 -8.97 -0.65 9.41
CA PHE A 107 -8.18 0.52 9.11
C PHE A 107 -7.63 1.10 10.41
N LYS A 108 -6.32 1.00 10.58
CA LYS A 108 -5.61 1.52 11.76
C LYS A 108 -4.55 2.49 11.31
N GLY A 109 -4.47 3.63 11.98
CA GLY A 109 -3.60 4.72 11.62
C GLY A 109 -2.91 5.34 12.83
N SER A 110 -1.63 5.65 12.69
CA SER A 110 -0.90 6.57 13.57
C SER A 110 -0.30 7.68 12.73
N SER A 111 0.44 8.60 13.36
CA SER A 111 1.10 9.67 12.63
C SER A 111 2.24 9.18 11.75
N THR A 112 2.78 7.97 11.95
CA THR A 112 3.97 7.47 11.23
C THR A 112 3.70 6.27 10.34
N GLN A 113 2.54 5.64 10.49
CA GLN A 113 2.13 4.49 9.70
C GLN A 113 0.61 4.40 9.59
N PHE A 114 0.14 3.68 8.59
CA PHE A 114 -1.23 3.22 8.55
C PHE A 114 -1.29 1.80 8.00
N GLU A 115 -2.39 1.13 8.33
CA GLU A 115 -2.74 -0.22 7.97
C GLU A 115 -4.15 -0.21 7.40
N CYS A 116 -4.34 -0.84 6.24
CA CYS A 116 -5.66 -0.99 5.65
C CYS A 116 -5.74 -2.24 4.76
N ALA A 117 -6.95 -2.71 4.51
CA ALA A 117 -7.21 -3.74 3.51
C ALA A 117 -7.46 -3.11 2.13
N ILE A 118 -6.82 -3.64 1.10
CA ILE A 118 -7.02 -3.19 -0.29
C ILE A 118 -7.35 -4.35 -1.22
N ARG A 119 -8.17 -4.09 -2.24
CA ARG A 119 -8.30 -4.97 -3.41
C ARG A 119 -7.05 -4.85 -4.27
N GLN A 120 -6.41 -5.97 -4.56
CA GLN A 120 -5.30 -6.06 -5.49
C GLN A 120 -5.61 -7.09 -6.58
N ASP A 121 -5.73 -6.63 -7.83
CA ASP A 121 -5.85 -7.55 -8.96
C ASP A 121 -4.53 -8.30 -9.15
N THR A 122 -4.62 -9.60 -9.43
CA THR A 122 -3.48 -10.49 -9.59
C THR A 122 -3.38 -10.90 -11.06
N SER A 123 -2.22 -10.67 -11.66
CA SER A 123 -1.96 -10.96 -13.07
C SER A 123 -1.51 -12.39 -13.34
N ASP A 124 -1.48 -13.24 -12.31
CA ASP A 124 -1.01 -14.61 -12.45
C ASP A 124 -2.00 -15.42 -13.27
N GLU A 125 -1.57 -15.87 -14.46
CA GLU A 125 -2.40 -16.67 -15.37
C GLU A 125 -3.00 -17.89 -14.68
N ASP A 126 -2.31 -18.46 -13.69
CA ASP A 126 -2.73 -19.63 -12.91
C ASP A 126 -3.37 -19.29 -11.56
N GLY A 127 -3.15 -18.09 -11.01
CA GLY A 127 -3.59 -17.66 -9.69
C GLY A 127 -5.02 -17.11 -9.63
N PRO A 128 -5.54 -16.72 -8.45
CA PRO A 128 -6.79 -15.98 -8.35
C PRO A 128 -6.75 -14.74 -9.26
N SER A 129 -7.90 -14.20 -9.69
CA SER A 129 -7.93 -12.97 -10.51
C SER A 129 -7.79 -11.70 -9.67
N MET A 130 -8.12 -11.80 -8.39
CA MET A 130 -7.91 -10.74 -7.41
C MET A 130 -7.61 -11.33 -6.03
N ASP A 131 -7.04 -10.49 -5.17
CA ASP A 131 -6.81 -10.76 -3.77
C ASP A 131 -7.26 -9.55 -2.94
N VAL A 132 -7.59 -9.79 -1.68
CA VAL A 132 -7.82 -8.73 -0.69
C VAL A 132 -6.68 -8.84 0.31
N ARG A 133 -5.85 -7.80 0.39
CA ARG A 133 -4.61 -7.85 1.17
C ARG A 133 -4.59 -6.76 2.22
N GLN A 134 -4.18 -7.11 3.43
CA GLN A 134 -3.83 -6.12 4.43
C GLN A 134 -2.41 -5.63 4.17
N ILE A 135 -2.29 -4.31 4.10
CA ILE A 135 -1.05 -3.62 3.80
C ILE A 135 -0.74 -2.62 4.90
N ARG A 136 0.55 -2.36 5.12
CA ARG A 136 1.03 -1.34 6.05
C ARG A 136 2.05 -0.45 5.36
N TYR A 137 1.92 0.86 5.53
CA TYR A 137 2.93 1.82 5.10
C TYR A 137 3.66 2.38 6.30
N ARG A 138 5.00 2.44 6.24
CA ARG A 138 5.85 2.98 7.29
C ARG A 138 7.21 3.39 6.73
N MET A 139 8.03 4.04 7.56
CA MET A 139 9.46 4.21 7.27
C MET A 139 10.17 2.85 7.34
N GLY A 140 11.09 2.59 6.42
CA GLY A 140 11.94 1.40 6.41
C GLY A 140 12.89 1.39 7.61
N GLU A 141 13.03 0.23 8.25
CA GLU A 141 13.97 0.03 9.37
C GLU A 141 15.40 -0.24 8.88
N ASP A 142 15.54 -0.98 7.78
CA ASP A 142 16.85 -1.44 7.28
C ASP A 142 17.55 -0.41 6.37
N GLU A 143 16.76 0.34 5.59
CA GLU A 143 17.26 1.36 4.67
C GLU A 143 16.80 2.74 5.13
N GLU A 144 17.71 3.50 5.75
CA GLU A 144 17.40 4.84 6.23
C GLU A 144 16.84 5.72 5.12
N ASN A 145 15.75 6.41 5.43
CA ASN A 145 15.06 7.36 4.55
C ASN A 145 14.34 6.73 3.35
N THR A 146 13.87 5.49 3.53
CA THR A 146 12.98 4.83 2.57
C THR A 146 11.58 4.72 3.16
N VAL A 147 10.58 4.82 2.30
CA VAL A 147 9.21 4.46 2.65
C VAL A 147 8.95 3.07 2.10
N VAL A 148 8.43 2.19 2.95
CA VAL A 148 8.13 0.81 2.60
C VAL A 148 6.63 0.54 2.69
N LYS A 149 6.18 -0.35 1.81
CA LYS A 149 4.87 -0.99 1.86
C LYS A 149 5.08 -2.44 2.26
N GLU A 150 4.48 -2.85 3.36
CA GLU A 150 4.44 -4.23 3.80
C GLU A 150 3.10 -4.86 3.43
N ILE A 151 3.14 -6.06 2.91
CA ILE A 151 1.95 -6.88 2.69
C ILE A 151 2.10 -8.09 3.61
N PHE A 152 1.27 -8.15 4.65
CA PHE A 152 1.45 -9.15 5.72
C PHE A 152 0.28 -10.15 5.78
N ARG A 153 -0.81 -9.91 5.04
CA ARG A 153 -1.96 -10.81 5.02
C ARG A 153 -2.74 -10.85 3.71
N SER A 154 -3.21 -12.03 3.32
CA SER A 154 -4.27 -12.25 2.33
C SER A 154 -5.56 -12.71 3.03
N ILE A 155 -6.59 -11.87 2.95
CA ILE A 155 -7.93 -12.17 3.48
C ILE A 155 -8.59 -13.30 2.68
N LEU A 156 -8.27 -13.41 1.39
CA LEU A 156 -8.81 -14.47 0.54
C LEU A 156 -8.33 -15.86 0.99
N ILE A 157 -7.04 -15.98 1.33
CA ILE A 157 -6.49 -17.23 1.88
C ILE A 157 -7.10 -17.53 3.26
N ALA A 158 -7.17 -16.53 4.14
CA ALA A 158 -7.78 -16.68 5.46
C ALA A 158 -9.22 -17.21 5.34
N ARG A 159 -10.01 -16.64 4.42
CA ARG A 159 -11.40 -17.06 4.18
C ARG A 159 -11.53 -18.47 3.62
N LEU A 160 -10.62 -18.89 2.72
CA LEU A 160 -10.62 -20.26 2.24
C LEU A 160 -10.35 -21.25 3.37
N GLU A 161 -9.41 -20.95 4.26
CA GLU A 161 -9.08 -21.83 5.38
C GLU A 161 -10.23 -21.98 6.37
N ASP A 162 -10.92 -20.89 6.70
CA ASP A 162 -12.15 -20.91 7.49
C ASP A 162 -13.24 -21.76 6.81
N THR A 163 -13.44 -21.59 5.51
CA THR A 163 -14.41 -22.39 4.75
C THR A 163 -14.09 -23.89 4.81
N LEU A 164 -12.80 -24.25 4.68
CA LEU A 164 -12.36 -25.65 4.78
C LEU A 164 -12.52 -26.22 6.19
N ARG A 165 -12.24 -25.42 7.23
CA ARG A 165 -12.48 -25.77 8.64
C ARG A 165 -13.96 -26.13 8.86
N ARG A 166 -14.88 -25.25 8.46
CA ARG A 166 -16.34 -25.46 8.59
C ARG A 166 -16.81 -26.70 7.83
N ARG A 167 -16.28 -26.96 6.62
CA ARG A 167 -16.58 -28.21 5.88
C ARG A 167 -16.12 -29.46 6.63
N HIS A 168 -14.93 -29.41 7.22
CA HIS A 168 -14.38 -30.53 7.97
C HIS A 168 -15.18 -30.83 9.25
N GLU A 169 -15.55 -29.79 10.01
CA GLU A 169 -16.40 -29.88 11.20
C GLU A 169 -17.78 -30.47 10.86
N LYS A 170 -18.42 -30.03 9.77
CA LYS A 170 -19.69 -30.62 9.30
C LYS A 170 -19.55 -32.12 8.98
N GLN A 171 -18.44 -32.52 8.35
CA GLN A 171 -18.25 -33.90 7.90
C GLN A 171 -17.83 -34.86 9.04
N HIS A 172 -17.04 -34.39 10.00
CA HIS A 172 -16.41 -35.23 11.03
C HIS A 172 -16.87 -34.91 12.46
N GLY A 173 -17.77 -33.94 12.61
CA GLY A 173 -18.21 -33.41 13.91
C GLY A 173 -17.26 -32.34 14.46
N PRO A 174 -17.73 -31.52 15.41
CA PRO A 174 -16.97 -30.41 16.00
C PRO A 174 -15.76 -30.86 16.83
N GLU A 175 -15.73 -32.12 17.26
CA GLU A 175 -14.59 -32.69 18.01
C GLU A 175 -13.44 -33.15 17.10
N SER A 176 -13.64 -33.14 15.77
CA SER A 176 -12.61 -33.55 14.83
C SER A 176 -11.55 -32.46 14.71
N TYR A 177 -10.32 -32.78 15.13
CA TYR A 177 -9.17 -31.89 15.03
C TYR A 177 -8.86 -31.58 13.55
N PHE A 178 -9.34 -30.43 13.08
CA PHE A 178 -8.74 -29.75 11.94
C PHE A 178 -7.49 -29.04 12.47
N ALA A 179 -6.32 -29.27 11.90
CA ALA A 179 -5.16 -28.45 12.18
C ALA A 179 -5.25 -27.21 11.28
N PRO A 180 -5.83 -26.07 11.73
CA PRO A 180 -5.71 -24.87 10.93
C PRO A 180 -4.23 -24.53 10.79
N ASN A 181 -3.83 -23.94 9.67
CA ASN A 181 -2.54 -23.27 9.65
C ASN A 181 -2.61 -22.16 10.70
N ALA A 182 -1.65 -22.12 11.63
CA ALA A 182 -1.63 -21.16 12.74
C ALA A 182 -1.51 -19.68 12.30
N SER A 183 -1.34 -19.44 10.99
CA SER A 183 -1.16 -18.12 10.37
C SER A 183 -2.18 -17.91 9.26
N SER A 184 -3.47 -18.12 9.52
CA SER A 184 -4.50 -18.15 8.48
C SER A 184 -4.50 -16.88 7.60
N GLY A 185 -3.97 -17.05 6.38
CA GLY A 185 -3.74 -15.95 5.43
C GLY A 185 -2.62 -14.96 5.78
N TYR A 186 -2.00 -15.05 6.96
CA TYR A 186 -0.80 -14.27 7.31
C TYR A 186 0.44 -14.86 6.65
N PHE A 187 1.31 -13.99 6.15
CA PHE A 187 2.63 -14.41 5.68
C PHE A 187 3.58 -14.57 6.87
N GLU A 188 4.36 -15.66 6.91
CA GLU A 188 5.41 -15.86 7.93
C GLU A 188 6.40 -14.67 7.93
N ASP A 189 6.78 -14.24 6.72
CA ASP A 189 7.56 -13.02 6.48
C ASP A 189 6.71 -12.06 5.62
N PRO A 190 6.43 -10.83 6.10
CA PRO A 190 5.74 -9.82 5.31
C PRO A 190 6.49 -9.52 4.01
N ILE A 191 5.75 -9.38 2.90
CA ILE A 191 6.33 -8.95 1.63
C ILE A 191 6.57 -7.45 1.71
N VAL A 192 7.83 -7.05 1.92
CA VAL A 192 8.25 -5.65 1.98
C VAL A 192 8.60 -5.14 0.58
N GLN A 193 8.06 -3.98 0.22
CA GLN A 193 8.33 -3.31 -1.05
C GLN A 193 8.76 -1.88 -0.80
N THR A 194 9.94 -1.49 -1.30
CA THR A 194 10.37 -0.09 -1.30
C THR A 194 9.46 0.72 -2.23
N VAL A 195 8.92 1.81 -1.70
CA VAL A 195 7.95 2.68 -2.39
C VAL A 195 8.67 3.89 -2.99
N CYS A 196 9.53 4.52 -2.19
CA CYS A 196 10.39 5.61 -2.60
C CYS A 196 11.53 5.81 -1.60
N ASP A 197 12.59 6.46 -2.07
CA ASP A 197 13.79 6.79 -1.30
C ASP A 197 13.91 8.31 -1.11
N GLY A 198 14.80 8.71 -0.21
CA GLY A 198 15.11 10.12 0.03
C GLY A 198 14.07 10.85 0.88
N VAL A 199 13.24 10.11 1.61
CA VAL A 199 12.21 10.63 2.52
C VAL A 199 12.76 10.56 3.94
N GLU A 200 13.02 11.69 4.56
CA GLU A 200 13.50 11.78 5.94
C GLU A 200 12.37 11.49 6.95
N LYS A 201 11.16 11.94 6.65
CA LYS A 201 9.99 11.78 7.53
C LYS A 201 8.72 11.61 6.72
N ILE A 202 7.82 10.74 7.18
CA ILE A 202 6.46 10.63 6.68
C ILE A 202 5.48 10.85 7.84
N GLU A 203 4.43 11.61 7.58
CA GLU A 203 3.37 11.90 8.54
C GLU A 203 1.98 11.67 7.95
N PHE A 204 1.10 11.08 8.75
CA PHE A 204 -0.29 10.85 8.41
C PHE A 204 -1.22 11.62 9.36
N ALA A 205 -2.32 12.13 8.81
CA ALA A 205 -3.43 12.68 9.58
C ALA A 205 -4.75 12.24 8.97
N TYR A 206 -5.76 12.06 9.82
CA TYR A 206 -7.03 11.44 9.48
C TYR A 206 -8.16 12.42 9.77
N TYR A 207 -9.09 12.61 8.84
CA TYR A 207 -10.21 13.54 9.01
C TYR A 207 -11.49 12.79 9.34
N ASN A 208 -12.10 13.09 10.49
CA ASN A 208 -13.36 12.45 10.93
C ASN A 208 -14.63 13.14 10.41
N GLY A 209 -14.50 14.18 9.57
CA GLY A 209 -15.62 15.02 9.14
C GLY A 209 -15.68 16.37 9.85
N PHE A 210 -15.05 16.49 11.02
CA PHE A 210 -15.03 17.70 11.85
C PHE A 210 -13.61 18.22 12.09
N GLU A 211 -12.67 17.34 12.40
CA GLU A 211 -11.31 17.66 12.77
C GLU A 211 -10.27 16.65 12.24
N TRP A 212 -9.01 17.09 12.26
CA TRP A 212 -7.86 16.26 11.90
C TRP A 212 -7.28 15.59 13.15
N GLN A 213 -7.13 14.27 13.08
CA GLN A 213 -6.57 13.43 14.13
C GLN A 213 -5.23 12.83 13.69
N THR A 214 -4.36 12.52 14.65
CA THR A 214 -3.06 11.89 14.40
C THR A 214 -3.10 10.37 14.51
N SER A 215 -4.22 9.80 14.92
CA SER A 215 -4.47 8.38 15.01
C SER A 215 -5.87 8.07 14.51
N TRP A 216 -6.08 6.83 14.08
CA TRP A 216 -7.37 6.33 13.66
C TRP A 216 -7.49 4.86 14.00
N ASP A 217 -8.66 4.45 14.47
CA ASP A 217 -9.01 3.04 14.62
C ASP A 217 -10.45 2.83 14.16
N SER A 218 -10.63 2.09 13.07
CA SER A 218 -11.96 1.83 12.52
C SER A 218 -12.83 0.92 13.39
N GLU A 219 -12.22 0.18 14.31
CA GLU A 219 -12.92 -0.73 15.23
C GLU A 219 -13.39 -0.02 16.50
N GLN A 220 -12.97 1.22 16.71
CA GLN A 220 -13.43 1.98 17.86
C GLN A 220 -14.94 2.20 17.76
N ILE A 221 -15.64 1.89 18.86
CA ILE A 221 -17.06 2.14 19.02
C ILE A 221 -17.25 3.55 19.59
N VAL A 222 -18.16 4.31 18.98
CA VAL A 222 -18.56 5.66 19.41
C VAL A 222 -20.07 5.73 19.53
N ILE A 223 -20.55 6.60 20.41
CA ILE A 223 -21.98 6.87 20.51
C ILE A 223 -22.39 7.72 19.31
N ASN A 224 -23.46 7.32 18.63
CA ASN A 224 -23.99 8.02 17.47
C ASN A 224 -24.35 9.48 17.81
N ASP A 225 -24.30 10.36 16.82
CA ASP A 225 -24.51 11.81 17.04
C ASP A 225 -25.90 12.15 17.61
N PHE A 226 -26.90 11.26 17.45
CA PHE A 226 -28.26 11.49 17.95
C PHE A 226 -28.41 11.17 19.44
N SER A 227 -27.52 10.33 19.97
CA SER A 227 -27.59 9.78 21.33
C SER A 227 -26.46 10.29 22.23
N GLN A 228 -25.56 11.14 21.73
CA GLN A 228 -24.47 11.76 22.50
C GLN A 228 -24.93 12.55 23.74
N ASP A 229 -26.16 13.07 23.74
CA ASP A 229 -26.73 13.85 24.86
C ASP A 229 -27.54 12.99 25.84
N LEU A 230 -27.68 11.68 25.60
CA LEU A 230 -28.40 10.77 26.51
C LEU A 230 -27.55 10.39 27.72
N GLU A 231 -28.20 10.10 28.85
CA GLU A 231 -27.53 9.53 30.03
C GLU A 231 -27.15 8.06 29.73
N ASP A 232 -26.02 7.58 30.27
CA ASP A 232 -25.46 6.25 29.98
C ASP A 232 -26.47 5.09 30.20
N ASP A 233 -27.40 5.24 31.15
CA ASP A 233 -28.44 4.26 31.47
C ASP A 233 -29.64 4.26 30.51
N LEU A 234 -29.67 5.19 29.55
CA LEU A 234 -30.66 5.28 28.47
C LEU A 234 -30.12 4.85 27.11
N LEU A 235 -28.81 4.63 27.00
CA LEU A 235 -28.17 4.14 25.77
C LEU A 235 -28.59 2.69 25.50
N GLN A 236 -28.91 2.41 24.26
CA GLN A 236 -29.18 1.08 23.72
C GLN A 236 -28.01 0.64 22.83
N ASP A 237 -27.91 -0.65 22.54
CA ASP A 237 -26.87 -1.17 21.65
C ASP A 237 -26.94 -0.54 20.24
N GLU A 238 -28.11 -0.06 19.82
CA GLU A 238 -28.32 0.69 18.56
C GLU A 238 -27.69 2.10 18.58
N ASP A 239 -27.32 2.60 19.75
CA ASP A 239 -26.69 3.91 19.93
C ASP A 239 -25.17 3.85 19.75
N GLU A 240 -24.59 2.66 19.69
CA GLU A 240 -23.17 2.39 19.48
C GLU A 240 -22.88 2.12 18.00
N GLU A 241 -22.03 2.95 17.38
CA GLU A 241 -21.60 2.80 15.99
C GLU A 241 -20.08 2.66 15.89
N LYS A 242 -19.59 1.80 15.00
CA LYS A 242 -18.16 1.75 14.68
C LYS A 242 -17.77 3.02 13.92
N VAL A 243 -16.66 3.65 14.30
CA VAL A 243 -16.11 4.87 13.66
C VAL A 243 -15.94 4.70 12.14
N GLY A 244 -15.61 3.49 11.68
CA GLY A 244 -15.45 3.18 10.27
C GLY A 244 -14.18 3.81 9.67
N LEU A 245 -14.23 4.16 8.38
CA LEU A 245 -13.07 4.72 7.67
C LEU A 245 -12.97 6.24 7.84
N PRO A 246 -11.75 6.79 7.85
CA PRO A 246 -11.59 8.25 7.82
C PRO A 246 -12.11 8.81 6.49
N GLN A 247 -12.71 10.00 6.50
CA GLN A 247 -13.22 10.60 5.27
C GLN A 247 -12.08 11.04 4.33
N LEU A 248 -11.02 11.62 4.92
CA LEU A 248 -9.82 12.04 4.21
C LEU A 248 -8.58 11.55 4.97
N VAL A 249 -7.54 11.23 4.22
CA VAL A 249 -6.19 11.00 4.76
C VAL A 249 -5.24 11.99 4.13
N ARG A 250 -4.53 12.73 4.97
CA ARG A 250 -3.42 13.59 4.57
C ARG A 250 -2.11 12.86 4.79
N VAL A 251 -1.25 12.93 3.78
CA VAL A 251 0.10 12.39 3.78
C VAL A 251 1.07 13.54 3.58
N THR A 252 2.00 13.70 4.52
CA THR A 252 3.08 14.68 4.47
C THR A 252 4.42 13.93 4.40
N MET A 253 5.28 14.28 3.45
CA MET A 253 6.63 13.75 3.32
C MET A 253 7.65 14.88 3.40
N THR A 254 8.63 14.75 4.29
CA THR A 254 9.81 15.61 4.33
C THR A 254 10.96 14.87 3.65
N LEU A 255 11.57 15.48 2.64
CA LEU A 255 12.67 14.90 1.87
C LEU A 255 14.01 15.29 2.49
N LYS A 256 15.08 14.54 2.18
CA LYS A 256 16.46 14.79 2.67
C LYS A 256 16.99 16.19 2.37
N ASN A 257 16.51 16.82 1.30
CA ASN A 257 16.90 18.17 0.92
C ASN A 257 16.05 19.26 1.59
N GLY A 258 15.20 18.90 2.55
CA GLY A 258 14.32 19.79 3.30
C GLY A 258 13.03 20.18 2.58
N ILE A 259 12.78 19.67 1.37
CA ILE A 259 11.51 19.88 0.67
C ILE A 259 10.40 19.13 1.40
N VAL A 260 9.29 19.80 1.67
CA VAL A 260 8.09 19.18 2.23
C VAL A 260 7.05 19.03 1.13
N MET A 261 6.49 17.83 1.02
CA MET A 261 5.39 17.48 0.11
C MET A 261 4.16 17.12 0.93
N GLU A 262 3.00 17.64 0.55
CA GLU A 262 1.74 17.35 1.23
C GLU A 262 0.67 17.03 0.19
N ALA A 263 -0.13 16.01 0.46
CA ALA A 263 -1.30 15.67 -0.32
C ALA A 263 -2.38 15.09 0.59
N ALA A 264 -3.64 15.33 0.24
CA ALA A 264 -4.79 14.70 0.88
C ALA A 264 -5.59 13.94 -0.18
N THR A 265 -6.17 12.81 0.23
CA THR A 265 -7.10 12.04 -0.59
C THR A 265 -8.31 11.66 0.23
N ASP A 266 -9.45 11.59 -0.46
CA ASP A 266 -10.58 10.83 0.01
C ASP A 266 -10.20 9.37 0.19
N VAL A 267 -10.74 8.78 1.25
CA VAL A 267 -10.85 7.34 1.38
C VAL A 267 -12.32 7.06 1.10
N PRO A 268 -12.68 6.84 -0.17
CA PRO A 268 -14.03 6.47 -0.51
C PRO A 268 -14.21 5.11 0.12
N GLY A 269 -14.81 5.06 1.31
CA GLY A 269 -15.16 3.80 1.93
C GLY A 269 -15.94 3.05 0.86
N SER A 270 -15.29 2.08 0.25
CA SER A 270 -15.80 1.43 -0.94
C SER A 270 -16.84 0.47 -0.40
N ASP A 271 -17.99 1.03 -0.03
CA ASP A 271 -19.10 0.30 0.48
C ASP A 271 -19.55 -0.58 -0.68
N LEU A 272 -19.07 -1.83 -0.67
CA LEU A 272 -19.30 -2.78 -1.74
C LEU A 272 -20.79 -3.08 -1.89
N ASN A 273 -21.60 -2.75 -0.86
CA ASN A 273 -23.05 -2.72 -0.92
C ASN A 273 -23.60 -1.53 -1.73
N VAL A 274 -23.00 -0.33 -1.64
CA VAL A 274 -23.39 0.83 -2.48
C VAL A 274 -22.91 0.67 -3.92
N LEU A 275 -21.72 0.09 -4.13
CA LEU A 275 -21.26 -0.33 -5.47
C LEU A 275 -22.06 -1.52 -6.01
N GLY A 276 -22.61 -2.37 -5.13
CA GLY A 276 -23.47 -3.51 -5.45
C GLY A 276 -24.94 -3.15 -5.71
N GLN A 277 -25.46 -2.07 -5.13
CA GLN A 277 -26.81 -1.59 -5.46
C GLN A 277 -26.84 -0.80 -6.78
N ILE A 278 -25.76 -0.09 -7.13
CA ILE A 278 -25.64 0.55 -8.46
C ILE A 278 -25.28 -0.48 -9.55
N ALA A 279 -24.65 -1.59 -9.16
CA ALA A 279 -24.39 -2.72 -10.03
C ALA A 279 -24.92 -4.00 -9.38
N GLN A 280 -26.16 -4.38 -9.70
CA GLN A 280 -26.72 -5.72 -9.42
C GLN A 280 -25.85 -6.89 -9.97
N GLU A 281 -24.69 -6.59 -10.55
CA GLU A 281 -23.57 -7.48 -10.83
C GLU A 281 -22.25 -6.78 -10.41
N SER A 282 -21.95 -6.66 -9.11
CA SER A 282 -20.64 -6.09 -8.74
C SER A 282 -19.52 -7.03 -9.23
N ASP A 283 -18.67 -6.52 -10.13
CA ASP A 283 -17.47 -7.20 -10.66
C ASP A 283 -16.61 -7.76 -9.50
N PHE A 284 -16.66 -7.10 -8.34
CA PHE A 284 -15.97 -7.55 -7.14
C PHE A 284 -16.51 -8.86 -6.57
N GLY A 285 -17.81 -8.96 -6.26
CA GLY A 285 -18.37 -10.16 -5.62
C GLY A 285 -18.16 -11.41 -6.47
N SER A 286 -18.41 -11.28 -7.78
CA SER A 286 -18.15 -12.34 -8.75
C SER A 286 -16.66 -12.65 -8.90
N SER A 287 -15.77 -11.65 -8.97
CA SER A 287 -14.32 -11.85 -9.04
C SER A 287 -13.74 -12.47 -7.77
N PHE A 288 -14.23 -12.10 -6.59
CA PHE A 288 -13.85 -12.66 -5.31
C PHE A 288 -14.28 -14.12 -5.20
N ARG A 289 -15.55 -14.43 -5.54
CA ARG A 289 -16.06 -15.81 -5.62
C ARG A 289 -15.27 -16.65 -6.62
N ASN A 290 -14.98 -16.11 -7.80
CA ASN A 290 -14.18 -16.79 -8.83
C ASN A 290 -12.75 -17.06 -8.35
N SER A 291 -12.15 -16.10 -7.65
CA SER A 291 -10.82 -16.20 -7.07
C SER A 291 -10.75 -17.25 -5.97
N LEU A 292 -11.73 -17.29 -5.06
CA LEU A 292 -11.86 -18.33 -4.05
C LEU A 292 -11.99 -19.73 -4.67
N ASN A 293 -12.92 -19.89 -5.63
CA ASN A 293 -13.13 -21.15 -6.35
C ASN A 293 -11.87 -21.62 -7.10
N ARG A 294 -11.09 -20.68 -7.61
CA ARG A 294 -9.83 -20.99 -8.28
C ARG A 294 -8.77 -21.44 -7.28
N LEU A 295 -8.65 -20.76 -6.14
CA LEU A 295 -7.67 -21.10 -5.11
C LEU A 295 -7.96 -22.48 -4.49
N ASP A 296 -9.23 -22.81 -4.24
CA ASP A 296 -9.64 -24.15 -3.77
C ASP A 296 -9.21 -25.25 -4.78
N ARG A 297 -9.49 -25.05 -6.07
CA ARG A 297 -9.08 -25.98 -7.14
C ARG A 297 -7.57 -26.16 -7.25
N LEU A 298 -6.79 -25.09 -7.06
CA LEU A 298 -5.33 -25.17 -7.07
C LEU A 298 -4.81 -25.99 -5.89
N ARG A 299 -5.39 -25.80 -4.69
CA ARG A 299 -5.03 -26.54 -3.49
C ARG A 299 -5.34 -28.04 -3.65
N MET A 300 -6.51 -28.40 -4.18
CA MET A 300 -6.87 -29.80 -4.48
C MET A 300 -5.88 -30.45 -5.48
N ARG A 301 -5.46 -29.72 -6.52
CA ARG A 301 -4.43 -30.21 -7.46
C ARG A 301 -3.07 -30.42 -6.80
N ALA A 302 -2.70 -29.56 -5.85
CA ALA A 302 -1.45 -29.67 -5.12
C ALA A 302 -1.44 -30.88 -4.16
N SER A 303 -2.55 -31.14 -3.46
CA SER A 303 -2.69 -32.32 -2.59
C SER A 303 -2.61 -33.63 -3.38
N ASP A 304 -3.26 -33.73 -4.54
CA ASP A 304 -3.21 -34.93 -5.39
C ASP A 304 -1.79 -35.24 -5.91
N ARG A 305 -1.01 -34.20 -6.24
CA ARG A 305 0.40 -34.38 -6.63
C ARG A 305 1.30 -34.82 -5.47
N GLY A 306 0.99 -34.41 -4.25
CA GLY A 306 1.68 -34.85 -3.03
C GLY A 306 1.49 -36.34 -2.75
N TYR A 307 0.26 -36.85 -2.94
CA TYR A 307 -0.06 -38.27 -2.75
C TYR A 307 0.55 -39.19 -3.83
N SER A 308 0.76 -38.71 -5.06
CA SER A 308 1.34 -39.52 -6.14
C SER A 308 2.85 -39.79 -6.00
N ARG A 309 3.58 -39.03 -5.17
CA ARG A 309 5.03 -39.23 -4.96
C ARG A 309 5.39 -40.20 -3.83
N SER A 310 4.44 -40.65 -2.99
CA SER A 310 4.73 -41.54 -1.85
C SER A 310 4.47 -43.04 -2.09
N SER A 311 3.93 -43.44 -3.25
CA SER A 311 3.61 -44.86 -3.53
C SER A 311 4.61 -45.60 -4.44
N GLY A 312 5.73 -44.97 -4.83
CA GLY A 312 6.61 -45.46 -5.89
C GLY A 312 8.06 -45.78 -5.51
N ARG A 313 8.40 -46.17 -4.28
CA ARG A 313 9.72 -46.74 -3.95
C ARG A 313 9.60 -47.89 -2.94
N ARG A 314 9.20 -49.07 -3.42
CA ARG A 314 9.56 -50.35 -2.81
C ARG A 314 10.32 -51.22 -3.82
N ASN A 315 11.53 -51.58 -3.42
CA ASN A 315 12.34 -52.74 -3.80
C ASN A 315 12.63 -53.02 -5.28
N ARG A 316 13.90 -52.80 -5.65
CA ARG A 316 14.71 -53.83 -6.32
C ARG A 316 16.07 -53.94 -5.64
N PHE A 317 16.21 -54.97 -4.81
CA PHE A 317 17.46 -55.68 -4.62
C PHE A 317 17.26 -57.09 -5.21
N TYR A 318 18.29 -57.51 -5.95
CA TYR A 318 18.49 -58.75 -6.70
C TYR A 318 17.76 -58.88 -8.04
#